data_AF-A0A357R1R0-F1
#
_entry.id   AF-A0A357R1R0-F1
#
_cell.length_a   1.000
_cell.length_b   1.000
_cell.length_c   1.000
_cell.angle_alpha   90.00
_cell.angle_beta   90.00
_cell.angle_gamma   90.00
#
_symmetry.space_group_name_H-M   'P 1'
#
loop_
_entity.id
_entity.type
_entity.pdbx_description
1 polymer ?
#
loop_
_entity_poly.entity_id
_entity_poly.type
_entity_poly.pdbx_seq_one_letter_code
_entity_poly.pdbx_strand_id
1 'polypeptide(L)' 'MDKIVAWLIKYRKIVYIFFLALLAVSLFLIPRVRVNYDLAHYLPEESKTKQAIDVLETEFGYPGMADVMVAN' A
#
# COMPACT_ATOMS: atom_id res chain seq x y z
N MET A 1 -0.02 -16.56 32.03
CA MET A 1 -0.64 -15.37 31.39
C MET A 1 -0.86 -14.24 32.40
N ASP A 2 -1.23 -14.56 33.64
CA ASP A 2 -1.57 -13.55 34.66
C ASP A 2 -0.45 -12.56 35.00
N LYS A 3 0.81 -13.02 35.00
CA LYS A 3 1.97 -12.14 35.22
C LYS A 3 2.11 -11.05 34.16
N ILE A 4 1.80 -11.37 32.89
CA ILE A 4 1.86 -10.40 31.78
C ILE A 4 0.71 -9.41 31.89
N VAL A 5 -0.50 -9.91 32.20
CA VAL A 5 -1.69 -9.07 32.38
C VAL A 5 -1.50 -8.11 33.57
N ALA A 6 -1.00 -8.60 34.71
CA ALA A 6 -0.72 -7.78 35.88
C ALA A 6 0.34 -6.69 35.59
N TRP A 7 1.37 -7.02 34.81
CA TRP A 7 2.37 -6.05 34.37
C TRP A 7 1.77 -4.98 33.45
N LEU A 8 0.94 -5.39 32.49
CA LEU A 8 0.26 -4.47 31.56
C LEU A 8 -0.66 -3.50 32.31
N ILE A 9 -1.41 -4.00 33.29
CA ILE A 9 -2.30 -3.18 34.14
C ILE A 9 -1.48 -2.22 35.01
N LYS A 10 -0.36 -2.67 35.58
CA LYS A 10 0.54 -1.84 36.39
C LYS A 10 1.09 -0.65 35.59
N TYR A 11 1.44 -0.86 34.32
CA TYR A 11 2.01 0.17 33.44
C TYR A 11 1.03 0.71 32.39
N ARG A 12 -0.29 0.62 32.64
CA ARG A 12 -1.36 0.98 31.70
C ARG A 12 -1.16 2.33 30.99
N LYS A 13 -0.68 3.36 31.70
CA LYS A 13 -0.44 4.69 31.12
C LYS A 13 0.64 4.66 30.03
N ILE A 14 1.72 3.91 30.25
CA ILE A 14 2.81 3.75 29.29
C ILE A 14 2.29 3.03 28.05
N VAL A 15 1.50 1.97 28.23
CA VAL A 15 0.88 1.23 27.13
C VAL A 15 -0.03 2.14 26.30
N TYR A 16 -0.88 2.95 26.95
CA TYR A 16 -1.74 3.90 26.25
C TYR A 16 -0.93 4.93 25.44
N ILE A 17 0.08 5.54 26.04
CA ILE A 17 0.92 6.55 25.34
C ILE A 17 1.65 5.90 24.16
N PHE A 18 2.17 4.69 24.33
CA PHE A 18 2.85 3.96 23.28
C PHE A 18 1.94 3.69 22.07
N PHE A 19 0.73 3.19 22.30
CA PHE A 19 -0.22 2.94 21.22
C PHE A 19 -0.74 4.24 20.58
N LEU A 20 -0.91 5.31 21.36
CA LEU A 20 -1.27 6.62 20.83
C LEU A 20 -0.16 7.18 19.92
N ALA A 21 1.10 7.01 20.31
CA ALA A 21 2.24 7.40 19.49
C ALA A 21 2.30 6.59 18.19
N LEU A 22 2.10 5.27 18.26
CA LEU A 22 2.03 4.41 17.08
C LEU A 22 0.89 4.83 16.13
N LEU A 23 -0.28 5.17 16.67
CA LEU A 23 -1.41 5.67 15.88
C LEU A 23 -1.05 6.98 15.17
N ALA A 24 -0.45 7.93 15.87
CA ALA A 24 -0.01 9.19 15.28
C ALA A 24 1.02 9.00 14.17
N VAL A 25 1.99 8.10 14.39
CA VAL A 25 2.97 7.71 13.37
C VAL A 25 2.27 7.08 12.15
N SER A 26 1.34 6.16 12.37
CA SER A 26 0.57 5.54 11.28
C SER A 26 -0.16 6.58 10.44
N LEU A 27 -0.89 7.51 11.07
CA LEU A 27 -1.60 8.59 10.39
C LEU A 27 -0.66 9.49 9.57
N PHE A 28 0.53 9.79 10.12
CA PHE A 28 1.54 10.58 9.41
C PHE A 28 2.14 9.85 8.19
N LEU A 29 2.18 8.51 8.23
CA LEU A 29 2.69 7.71 7.12
C LEU A 29 1.65 7.45 6.03
N ILE A 30 0.34 7.56 6.29
CA ILE A 30 -0.72 7.37 5.28
C ILE A 30 -0.43 8.08 3.95
N PRO A 31 -0.16 9.41 3.92
CA PRO A 31 0.09 10.10 2.65
C PRO A 31 1.44 9.74 2.01
N ARG A 32 2.36 9.11 2.74
CA ARG A 32 3.66 8.66 2.21
C ARG A 32 3.61 7.26 1.59
N VAL A 33 2.58 6.48 1.90
CA VAL A 33 2.41 5.17 1.27
C VAL A 33 2.01 5.39 -0.19
N ARG A 34 2.95 5.16 -1.11
CA ARG A 34 2.66 5.12 -2.54
C ARG A 34 2.01 3.77 -2.86
N VAL A 35 0.81 3.81 -3.42
CA VAL A 35 0.19 2.60 -3.98
C VAL A 35 0.84 2.38 -5.34
N ASN A 36 1.54 1.25 -5.50
CA ASN A 36 2.06 0.83 -6.79
C ASN A 36 0.93 0.08 -7.51
N TYR A 37 0.40 0.68 -8.58
CA TYR A 37 -0.68 0.11 -9.40
C TYR A 37 -0.17 -0.65 -10.62
N ASP A 38 1.14 -0.81 -10.76
CA ASP A 38 1.71 -1.54 -11.89
C ASP A 38 1.53 -3.04 -11.68
N LEU A 39 0.42 -3.54 -12.21
CA LEU A 39 0.08 -4.96 -12.18
C LEU A 39 1.08 -5.81 -12.97
N ALA A 40 1.79 -5.23 -13.95
CA ALA A 40 2.78 -5.94 -14.73
C ALA A 40 4.02 -6.31 -13.89
N HIS A 41 4.34 -5.53 -12.85
CA HIS A 41 5.39 -5.88 -11.88
C HIS A 41 5.09 -7.11 -11.02
N TYR A 42 3.83 -7.53 -10.92
CA TYR A 42 3.46 -8.75 -10.19
C TYR A 42 3.62 -10.01 -11.04
N LEU A 43 3.85 -9.87 -12.36
CA LEU A 43 4.05 -11.02 -13.23
C LEU A 43 5.50 -11.52 -13.15
N PRO A 44 5.72 -12.86 -13.19
CA PRO A 44 7.06 -13.43 -13.31
C PRO A 44 7.77 -12.86 -14.54
N GLU A 45 9.05 -12.52 -14.38
CA GLU A 45 9.85 -11.89 -15.45
C GLU A 45 9.94 -12.78 -16.70
N GLU A 46 9.94 -14.09 -16.49
CA GLU A 46 10.00 -15.12 -17.53
C GLU A 46 8.67 -15.29 -18.29
N SER A 47 7.58 -14.66 -17.82
CA SER A 47 6.27 -14.90 -18.39
C SER A 47 6.12 -14.25 -19.76
N LYS A 48 5.54 -15.00 -20.70
CA LYS A 48 5.20 -14.50 -22.04
C LYS A 48 4.27 -13.30 -22.00
N THR A 49 3.44 -13.20 -20.97
CA THR A 49 2.52 -12.09 -20.76
C THR A 49 3.26 -10.80 -20.41
N LYS A 50 4.27 -10.84 -19.54
CA LYS A 50 5.10 -9.65 -19.22
C LYS A 50 5.87 -9.19 -20.45
N GLN A 51 6.51 -10.12 -21.17
CA GLN A 51 7.21 -9.82 -22.43
C GLN A 51 6.30 -9.16 -23.47
N ALA A 52 5.06 -9.63 -23.61
CA ALA A 52 4.10 -9.05 -24.53
C ALA A 52 3.68 -7.63 -24.11
N ILE A 53 3.49 -7.39 -22.81
CA ILE A 53 3.15 -6.07 -22.25
C ILE A 53 4.32 -5.09 -22.47
N ASP A 54 5.55 -5.49 -22.16
CA ASP A 54 6.75 -4.65 -22.32
C ASP A 54 6.97 -4.23 -23.79
N VAL A 55 6.76 -5.15 -24.74
CA VAL A 55 6.85 -4.85 -26.19
C VAL A 55 5.73 -3.90 -26.63
N LEU A 56 4.49 -4.14 -26.16
CA LEU A 56 3.36 -3.24 -26.43
C LEU A 56 3.63 -1.81 -25.94
N GLU A 57 4.16 -1.68 -24.72
CA GLU A 57 4.51 -0.38 -24.13
C GLU A 57 5.67 0.30 -24.88
N THR A 58 6.68 -0.46 -25.28
CA THR A 58 7.85 0.07 -26.01
C THR A 58 7.47 0.58 -27.40
N GLU A 59 6.60 -0.14 -28.12
CA GLU A 59 6.25 0.17 -29.51
C GLU A 59 5.09 1.19 -29.63
N PHE A 60 4.14 1.18 -28.69
CA PHE A 60 2.92 1.99 -28.76
C PHE A 60 2.76 3.02 -27.62
N GLY A 61 3.62 2.98 -26.59
CA GLY A 61 3.51 3.82 -25.40
C GLY A 61 2.39 3.40 -24.44
N TYR A 62 2.37 3.95 -23.22
CA TYR A 62 1.25 3.74 -22.28
C TYR A 62 0.03 4.54 -22.75
N PRO A 63 -1.09 3.91 -23.13
CA PRO A 63 -2.27 4.65 -23.54
C PRO A 63 -2.88 5.33 -22.31
N GLY A 64 -2.68 6.64 -22.19
CA GLY A 64 -3.46 7.48 -21.29
C GLY A 64 -4.89 7.59 -21.81
N MET A 65 -5.72 6.58 -21.56
CA MET A 65 -7.14 6.64 -21.90
C MET A 65 -7.86 7.55 -20.92
N ALA A 66 -8.57 8.56 -21.44
CA ALA A 66 -9.47 9.41 -20.69
C ALA A 66 -10.89 9.20 -21.21
N ASP A 67 -11.75 8.58 -20.41
CA ASP A 67 -13.17 8.41 -20.75
C ASP A 67 -13.95 9.68 -20.36
N VAL A 68 -14.64 10.28 -21.33
CA VAL A 68 -15.50 11.46 -21.10
C VAL A 68 -16.95 11.03 -21.19
N MET A 69 -17.66 11.05 -20.06
CA MET A 69 -19.10 10.81 -20.01
C MET A 69 -19.83 12.11 -20.37
N VAL A 70 -20.61 12.08 -21.46
CA VAL A 70 -21.51 13.17 -21.86
C VAL A 70 -22.94 12.77 -21.48
N ALA A 71 -23.58 13.58 -20.65
CA ALA A 71 -25.02 13.51 -20.41
C ALA A 71 -25.74 14.43 -21.39
N ASN A 72 -26.86 13.95 -21.95
CA ASN A 72 -27.76 14.71 -22.81
C ASN A 72 -29.01 15.11 -22.00
#